data_AF-A0A7W1RRV8-F1
#
_entry.id   AF-A0A7W1RRV8-F1
#
_cell.length_a   1.000
_cell.length_b   1.000
_cell.length_c   1.000
_cell.angle_alpha   90.00
_cell.angle_beta   90.00
_cell.angle_gamma   90.00
#
_symmetry.space_group_name_H-M   'P 1'
#
loop_
_entity.id
_entity.type
_entity.pdbx_description
1 polymer ?
#
loop_
_entity_poly.entity_id
_entity_poly.type
_entity_poly.pdbx_seq_one_letter_code
_entity_poly.pdbx_strand_id
1 'polypeptide(L)'
;MTTAPPGSPLFTELMDHSVRADPYPIYARMREQPVIEGPPGLFVVSRYADVHALLRDRRISSDMRRSVHGGSVRSDAAQAEGIGDPPFIFLDPPDHTRIRRLVVKEFRPRVVERLRSRIVAVVEELIDAAAERGSLELVADFAYPLPIT
;
A
#
# COMPACT_ATOMS: atom_id res chain seq x y z
N MET A 1 -30.43 -15.18 1.68
CA MET A 1 -29.35 -14.28 1.24
C MET A 1 -29.46 -13.01 2.08
N THR A 2 -28.73 -12.93 3.19
CA THR A 2 -28.77 -11.77 4.10
C THR A 2 -27.80 -10.73 3.56
N THR A 3 -28.32 -9.64 3.01
CA THR A 3 -27.53 -8.47 2.64
C THR A 3 -26.87 -7.92 3.91
N ALA A 4 -25.54 -7.91 3.93
CA ALA A 4 -24.77 -7.28 4.99
C ALA A 4 -25.22 -5.81 5.15
N PRO A 5 -25.29 -5.29 6.38
CA PRO A 5 -25.60 -3.88 6.59
C PRO A 5 -24.58 -3.03 5.82
N PRO A 6 -25.00 -1.90 5.20
CA PRO A 6 -24.06 -0.99 4.57
C PRO A 6 -23.08 -0.47 5.63
N GLY A 7 -21.81 -0.36 5.25
CA GLY A 7 -20.80 0.27 6.10
C GLY A 7 -21.17 1.72 6.44
N SER A 8 -20.41 2.34 7.34
CA SER A 8 -20.58 3.74 7.74
C SER A 8 -20.75 4.66 6.52
N PRO A 9 -21.61 5.69 6.56
CA PRO A 9 -21.70 6.67 5.47
C PRO A 9 -20.33 7.28 5.10
N LEU A 10 -19.46 7.49 6.08
CA LEU A 10 -18.08 7.95 5.86
C LEU A 10 -17.22 6.93 5.11
N PHE A 11 -17.46 5.63 5.31
CA PHE A 11 -16.78 4.59 4.55
C PHE A 11 -17.23 4.62 3.08
N THR A 12 -18.53 4.73 2.82
CA THR A 12 -19.05 4.83 1.45
C THR A 12 -18.50 6.07 0.73
N GLU A 13 -18.47 7.22 1.41
CA GLU A 13 -17.90 8.47 0.89
C GLU A 13 -16.40 8.34 0.58
N LEU A 14 -15.64 7.69 1.47
CA LEU A 14 -14.21 7.39 1.27
C LEU A 14 -13.95 6.51 0.03
N MET A 15 -14.86 5.58 -0.25
CA MET A 15 -14.74 4.65 -1.37
C MET A 15 -15.17 5.24 -2.71
N ASP A 16 -15.79 6.43 -2.71
CA ASP A 16 -16.16 7.14 -3.93
C ASP A 16 -14.91 7.54 -4.73
N HIS A 17 -14.96 7.38 -6.06
CA HIS A 17 -13.83 7.74 -6.91
C HIS A 17 -13.63 9.25 -7.02
N SER A 18 -14.70 10.04 -6.88
CA SER A 18 -14.67 11.50 -6.99
C SER A 18 -13.82 12.17 -5.92
N VAL A 19 -13.64 11.55 -4.76
CA VAL A 19 -12.91 12.11 -3.63
C VAL A 19 -11.41 11.84 -3.68
N ARG A 20 -10.93 11.03 -4.64
CA ARG A 20 -9.51 10.62 -4.72
C ARG A 20 -8.56 11.77 -5.00
N ALA A 21 -9.02 12.81 -5.68
CA ALA A 21 -8.22 13.99 -5.97
C ALA A 21 -7.91 14.80 -4.69
N ASP A 22 -8.85 14.82 -3.74
CA ASP A 22 -8.68 15.47 -2.44
C ASP A 22 -9.42 14.72 -1.33
N PRO A 23 -8.84 13.64 -0.77
CA PRO A 23 -9.49 12.83 0.27
C PRO A 23 -9.28 13.43 1.68
N TYR A 24 -8.47 14.48 1.81
CA TYR A 24 -8.06 15.02 3.11
C TYR A 24 -9.22 15.58 3.95
N PRO A 25 -10.26 16.24 3.38
CA PRO A 25 -11.44 16.63 4.13
C PRO A 25 -12.18 15.45 4.76
N ILE A 26 -12.25 14.31 4.05
CA ILE A 26 -12.86 13.08 4.57
C ILE A 26 -11.99 12.51 5.70
N TYR A 27 -10.67 12.45 5.51
CA TYR A 27 -9.76 12.02 6.58
C TYR A 27 -9.87 12.89 7.84
N ALA A 28 -10.12 14.20 7.69
CA ALA A 28 -10.35 15.09 8.82
C ALA A 28 -11.60 14.68 9.61
N ARG A 29 -12.73 14.47 8.92
CA ARG A 29 -13.97 13.99 9.55
C ARG A 29 -13.80 12.61 10.19
N MET A 30 -13.08 11.71 9.53
CA MET A 30 -12.78 10.38 10.07
C MET A 30 -11.94 10.44 11.35
N ARG A 31 -11.09 11.45 11.56
CA ARG A 31 -10.29 11.56 12.81
C ARG A 31 -11.14 11.91 14.04
N GLU A 32 -12.32 12.49 13.83
CA GLU A 32 -13.30 12.74 14.90
C GLU A 32 -14.03 11.46 15.33
N GLN A 33 -14.11 10.47 14.44
CA GLN A 33 -14.64 9.13 14.69
C GLN A 33 -13.55 8.09 14.39
N PRO A 34 -12.57 7.91 15.31
CA PRO A 34 -11.27 7.32 15.01
C PRO A 34 -11.29 5.89 14.44
N VAL A 35 -12.38 5.17 14.68
CA VAL A 35 -12.66 3.87 14.10
C VAL A 35 -14.04 3.92 13.47
N ILE A 36 -14.13 3.65 12.17
CA ILE A 36 -15.40 3.47 11.47
C ILE A 36 -15.50 2.07 10.89
N GLU A 37 -16.72 1.56 10.83
CA GLU A 37 -17.03 0.25 10.25
C GLU A 37 -17.23 0.37 8.73
N GLY A 38 -16.61 -0.54 7.99
CA GLY A 38 -16.90 -0.81 6.58
C GLY A 38 -17.87 -1.98 6.44
N PRO A 39 -17.80 -2.74 5.33
CA PRO A 39 -18.45 -4.04 5.21
C PRO A 39 -18.01 -4.99 6.36
N PRO A 40 -18.77 -6.07 6.61
CA PRO A 40 -18.48 -6.99 7.71
C PRO A 40 -17.01 -7.42 7.75
N GLY A 41 -16.37 -7.22 8.91
CA GLY A 41 -14.96 -7.55 9.14
C GLY A 41 -13.95 -6.50 8.74
N LEU A 42 -14.38 -5.37 8.15
CA LEU A 42 -13.50 -4.26 7.81
C LEU A 42 -13.70 -3.10 8.78
N PHE A 43 -12.60 -2.65 9.38
CA PHE A 43 -12.55 -1.43 10.17
C PHE A 43 -11.54 -0.47 9.56
N VAL A 44 -11.88 0.81 9.53
CA VAL A 44 -10.95 1.87 9.12
C VAL A 44 -10.54 2.67 10.35
N VAL A 45 -9.24 2.75 10.58
CA VAL A 45 -8.63 3.45 11.71
C VAL A 45 -7.91 4.69 11.19
N SER A 46 -8.26 5.87 11.71
CA SER A 46 -7.91 7.15 11.08
C SER A 46 -6.97 8.04 11.90
N ARG A 47 -6.80 7.77 13.20
CA ARG A 47 -5.87 8.50 14.05
C ARG A 47 -4.47 7.91 13.97
N TYR A 48 -3.47 8.79 13.85
CA TYR A 48 -2.07 8.41 13.77
C TYR A 48 -1.63 7.48 14.91
N ALA A 49 -1.98 7.83 16.15
CA ALA A 49 -1.58 7.07 17.33
C ALA A 49 -2.12 5.62 17.29
N ASP A 50 -3.37 5.46 16.87
CA ASP A 50 -4.04 4.15 16.79
C ASP A 50 -3.45 3.30 15.66
N VAL A 51 -3.25 3.90 14.46
CA VAL A 51 -2.58 3.23 13.33
C VAL A 51 -1.16 2.80 13.71
N HIS A 52 -0.40 3.70 14.35
CA HIS A 52 0.97 3.42 14.78
C HIS A 52 1.04 2.29 15.81
N ALA A 53 0.09 2.23 16.74
CA ALA A 53 -0.03 1.15 17.73
C ALA A 53 -0.40 -0.18 17.07
N LEU A 54 -1.42 -0.19 16.20
CA LEU A 54 -1.88 -1.41 15.50
C LEU A 54 -0.81 -2.01 14.61
N LEU A 55 -0.05 -1.20 13.87
CA LEU A 55 1.06 -1.67 13.01
C LEU A 55 2.21 -2.34 13.81
N ARG A 56 2.20 -2.25 15.13
CA ARG A 56 3.21 -2.85 16.04
C ARG A 56 2.64 -3.92 16.95
N ASP A 57 1.32 -4.08 16.97
CA ASP A 57 0.66 -5.05 17.82
C ASP A 57 0.76 -6.45 17.22
N ARG A 58 1.39 -7.38 17.95
CA ARG A 58 1.59 -8.77 17.51
C ARG A 58 0.29 -9.57 17.38
N ARG A 59 -0.82 -9.06 17.90
CA ARG A 59 -2.15 -9.65 17.73
C ARG A 59 -2.74 -9.34 16.35
N ILE A 60 -2.20 -8.36 15.63
CA ILE A 60 -2.66 -7.97 14.30
C ILE A 60 -1.87 -8.77 13.25
N SER A 61 -2.57 -9.67 12.57
CA SER A 61 -2.04 -10.52 11.50
C SER A 61 -2.05 -9.79 10.17
N SER A 62 -0.98 -9.93 9.39
CA SER A 62 -0.98 -9.55 7.95
C SER A 62 -1.44 -10.71 7.06
N ASP A 63 -1.50 -11.92 7.61
CA ASP A 63 -2.05 -13.10 6.93
C ASP A 63 -3.58 -13.03 6.93
N MET A 64 -4.14 -12.71 5.77
CA MET A 64 -5.59 -12.59 5.59
C MET A 64 -6.34 -13.91 5.81
N ARG A 65 -5.66 -15.06 5.72
CA ARG A 65 -6.29 -16.37 6.00
C ARG A 65 -6.65 -16.53 7.48
N ARG A 66 -6.07 -15.71 8.36
CA ARG A 66 -6.38 -15.66 9.80
C ARG A 66 -7.59 -14.78 10.12
N SER A 67 -8.17 -14.12 9.13
CA SER A 67 -9.39 -13.32 9.30
C SER A 67 -10.60 -14.23 9.62
N VAL A 68 -11.33 -13.89 10.68
CA VAL A 68 -12.59 -14.57 11.05
C VAL A 68 -13.74 -14.27 10.09
N HIS A 69 -13.61 -13.25 9.24
CA HIS A 69 -14.59 -12.86 8.24
C HIS A 69 -14.29 -13.47 6.85
N GLY A 70 -13.36 -14.43 6.78
CA GLY A 70 -12.84 -14.98 5.53
C GLY A 70 -11.73 -14.12 4.94
N GLY A 71 -10.91 -14.70 4.07
CA GLY A 71 -9.92 -13.96 3.29
C GLY A 71 -10.62 -12.93 2.40
N SER A 72 -9.88 -11.90 1.95
CA SER A 72 -10.43 -11.05 0.89
C SER A 72 -10.75 -11.91 -0.34
N VAL A 73 -11.74 -11.53 -1.15
CA VAL A 73 -12.03 -12.17 -2.45
C VAL A 73 -10.76 -12.33 -3.29
N ARG A 74 -9.79 -11.43 -3.14
CA ARG A 74 -8.47 -11.49 -3.80
C ARG A 74 -7.55 -12.60 -3.28
N SER A 75 -7.57 -12.93 -1.99
CA SER A 75 -6.78 -14.06 -1.45
C SER A 75 -7.37 -15.41 -1.83
N ASP A 76 -8.69 -15.47 -1.99
CA ASP A 76 -9.38 -16.71 -2.36
C ASP A 76 -9.22 -16.98 -3.86
N ALA A 77 -9.32 -15.93 -4.70
CA ALA A 77 -9.02 -16.03 -6.13
C ALA A 77 -7.54 -16.36 -6.38
N ALA A 78 -6.60 -15.72 -5.69
CA ALA A 78 -5.17 -15.98 -5.87
C ALA A 78 -4.78 -17.41 -5.45
N GLN A 79 -5.39 -17.95 -4.39
CA GLN A 79 -5.18 -19.35 -3.98
C GLN A 79 -5.85 -20.34 -4.94
N ALA A 80 -7.05 -20.03 -5.47
CA ALA A 80 -7.75 -20.87 -6.43
C ALA A 80 -7.03 -20.96 -7.79
N GLU A 81 -6.29 -19.92 -8.16
CA GLU A 81 -5.51 -19.87 -9.42
C GLU A 81 -4.13 -20.55 -9.33
N GLY A 82 -3.77 -21.16 -8.20
CA GLY A 82 -2.48 -21.85 -8.04
C GLY A 82 -1.27 -20.91 -8.09
N ILE A 83 -1.50 -19.60 -7.93
CA ILE A 83 -0.44 -18.61 -7.72
C ILE A 83 0.23 -19.00 -6.41
N GLY A 84 1.55 -19.20 -6.43
CA GLY A 84 2.33 -19.81 -5.35
C GLY A 84 2.23 -19.11 -3.98
N ASP A 85 3.15 -19.44 -3.06
CA ASP A 85 3.17 -18.87 -1.72
C ASP A 85 2.94 -17.34 -1.73
N PRO A 86 2.09 -16.80 -0.83
CA PRO A 86 1.76 -15.39 -0.85
C PRO A 86 3.03 -14.55 -0.68
N PRO A 87 3.11 -13.36 -1.32
CA PRO A 87 4.22 -12.44 -1.10
C PRO A 87 4.50 -12.27 0.39
N PHE A 88 5.79 -12.26 0.79
CA PHE A 88 6.15 -12.34 2.21
C PHE A 88 5.61 -11.18 3.08
N ILE A 89 5.15 -10.08 2.46
CA ILE A 89 4.44 -8.97 3.12
C ILE A 89 3.10 -9.39 3.75
N PHE A 90 2.49 -10.48 3.28
CA PHE A 90 1.25 -11.06 3.81
C PHE A 90 1.51 -12.24 4.75
N LEU A 91 2.76 -12.47 5.15
CA LEU A 91 3.11 -13.50 6.12
C LEU A 91 3.28 -12.88 7.51
N ASP A 92 3.00 -13.67 8.53
CA ASP A 92 3.35 -13.34 9.92
C ASP A 92 4.70 -13.97 10.30
N PRO A 93 5.31 -13.58 11.44
CA PRO A 93 6.38 -14.36 12.05
C PRO A 93 5.95 -15.83 12.30
N PRO A 94 6.88 -16.80 12.16
CA PRO A 94 8.32 -16.61 11.93
C PRO A 94 8.73 -16.45 10.45
N ASP A 95 7.88 -16.82 9.50
CA ASP A 95 8.26 -16.85 8.08
C ASP A 95 8.53 -15.47 7.48
N HIS A 96 7.69 -14.47 7.78
CA HIS A 96 7.99 -13.09 7.40
C HIS A 96 9.35 -12.64 7.94
N THR A 97 9.67 -13.00 9.19
CA THR A 97 10.96 -12.63 9.80
C THR A 97 12.12 -13.32 9.11
N ARG A 98 11.99 -14.60 8.76
CA ARG A 98 13.00 -15.38 8.05
C ARG A 98 13.28 -14.81 6.66
N ILE A 99 12.25 -14.55 5.85
CA ILE A 99 12.39 -14.04 4.48
C ILE A 99 12.88 -12.58 4.49
N ARG A 100 12.30 -11.72 5.34
CA ARG A 100 12.72 -10.31 5.47
C ARG A 100 14.21 -10.18 5.79
N ARG A 101 14.76 -11.05 6.64
CA ARG A 101 16.19 -11.07 6.97
C ARG A 101 17.09 -11.34 5.76
N LEU A 102 16.60 -12.05 4.75
CA LEU A 102 17.34 -12.29 3.51
C LEU A 102 17.25 -11.06 2.60
N VAL A 103 16.04 -10.54 2.37
CA VAL A 103 15.77 -9.44 1.43
C VAL A 103 16.37 -8.11 1.90
N VAL A 104 16.24 -7.75 3.18
CA VAL A 104 16.67 -6.42 3.70
C VAL A 104 18.18 -6.19 3.55
N LYS A 105 18.99 -7.25 3.33
CA LYS A 105 20.43 -7.09 3.07
C LYS A 105 20.71 -6.31 1.79
N GLU A 106 19.85 -6.43 0.78
CA GLU A 106 19.96 -5.71 -0.49
C GLU A 106 19.49 -4.25 -0.39
N PHE A 107 18.82 -3.87 0.70
CA PHE A 107 18.34 -2.51 0.96
C PHE A 107 19.15 -1.77 2.03
N ARG A 108 20.37 -2.23 2.32
CA ARG A 108 21.27 -1.54 3.26
C ARG A 108 21.70 -0.18 2.69
N PRO A 109 21.94 0.84 3.53
CA PRO A 109 22.34 2.18 3.05
C PRO A 109 23.49 2.16 2.04
N ARG A 110 24.53 1.36 2.29
CA ARG A 110 25.67 1.21 1.36
C ARG A 110 25.30 0.56 0.03
N VAL A 111 24.31 -0.33 -0.01
CA VAL A 111 23.87 -0.98 -1.26
C VAL A 111 23.05 0.02 -2.08
N VAL A 112 22.10 0.70 -1.43
CA VAL A 112 21.28 1.74 -2.06
C VAL A 112 22.14 2.89 -2.58
N GLU A 113 23.18 3.29 -1.84
CA GLU A 113 24.09 4.36 -2.25
C GLU A 113 24.82 4.05 -3.57
N ARG A 114 25.08 2.77 -3.87
CA ARG A 114 25.68 2.38 -5.17
C ARG A 114 24.74 2.65 -6.35
N LEU A 115 23.44 2.78 -6.12
CA LEU A 115 22.47 3.14 -7.14
C LEU A 115 22.54 4.63 -7.48
N ARG A 116 23.19 5.48 -6.66
CA ARG A 116 23.22 6.94 -6.86
C ARG A 116 23.67 7.30 -8.28
N SER A 117 24.80 6.78 -8.74
CA SER A 117 25.33 7.13 -10.06
C SER A 117 24.39 6.71 -11.19
N ARG A 118 23.73 5.55 -11.08
CA ARG A 118 22.73 5.11 -12.07
C ARG A 118 21.49 6.01 -12.04
N ILE A 119 20.98 6.32 -10.84
CA ILE A 119 19.82 7.22 -10.68
C ILE A 119 20.13 8.61 -11.25
N VAL A 120 21.32 9.16 -10.98
CA VAL A 120 21.75 10.44 -11.54
C VAL A 120 21.78 10.39 -13.06
N ALA A 121 22.39 9.35 -13.65
CA ALA A 121 22.43 9.20 -15.11
C ALA A 121 21.02 9.12 -15.73
N VAL A 122 20.10 8.34 -15.12
CA VAL A 122 18.70 8.25 -15.60
C VAL A 122 18.00 9.61 -15.48
N VAL A 123 18.20 10.34 -14.38
CA VAL A 123 17.63 11.67 -14.19
C VAL A 123 18.16 12.66 -15.23
N GLU A 124 19.47 12.65 -15.50
CA GLU A 124 20.10 13.47 -16.53
C GLU A 124 19.52 13.15 -17.92
N GLU A 125 19.47 11.87 -18.30
CA GLU A 125 18.87 11.42 -19.57
C GLU A 125 17.43 11.89 -19.76
N LEU A 126 16.59 11.78 -18.73
CA LEU A 126 15.18 12.19 -18.79
C LEU A 126 15.02 13.71 -18.88
N ILE A 127 15.85 14.48 -18.17
CA ILE A 127 15.83 15.94 -18.20
C ILE A 127 16.36 16.46 -19.54
N ASP A 128 17.45 15.90 -20.05
CA ASP A 128 18.05 16.30 -21.33
C ASP A 128 17.07 16.06 -22.50
N ALA A 129 16.38 14.90 -22.51
CA ALA A 129 15.37 14.60 -23.52
C ALA A 129 14.18 15.60 -23.49
N ALA A 130 13.79 16.05 -22.30
CA ALA A 130 12.76 17.07 -22.14
C ALA A 130 13.26 18.47 -22.56
N ALA A 131 14.53 18.78 -22.29
CA ALA A 131 15.16 20.03 -22.70
C ALA A 131 15.26 20.14 -24.23
N GLU A 132 15.66 19.07 -24.93
CA GLU A 132 15.70 19.00 -26.40
C GLU A 132 14.33 19.24 -27.03
N ARG A 133 13.27 18.73 -26.40
CA ARG A 133 11.87 18.96 -26.80
C ARG A 133 11.33 20.35 -26.42
N GLY A 134 11.98 21.05 -25.49
CA GLY A 134 11.49 22.31 -24.92
C GLY A 134 10.22 22.18 -24.06
N SER A 135 9.86 20.97 -23.64
CA SER A 135 8.67 20.69 -22.81
C SER A 135 8.85 19.42 -21.99
N LEU A 136 8.18 19.36 -20.83
CA LEU A 136 8.19 18.20 -19.93
C LEU A 136 6.77 17.94 -19.42
N GLU A 137 6.21 16.76 -19.71
CA GLU A 137 5.07 16.23 -18.97
C GLU A 137 5.62 15.43 -17.78
N LEU A 138 5.51 16.00 -16.58
CA LEU A 138 6.22 15.51 -15.39
C LEU A 138 5.92 14.04 -15.08
N VAL A 139 4.70 13.56 -15.34
CA VAL A 139 4.34 12.18 -15.01
C VAL A 139 4.88 11.20 -16.04
N ALA A 140 4.51 11.35 -17.30
CA ALA A 140 4.83 10.43 -18.39
C ALA A 140 6.32 10.48 -18.77
N ASP A 141 6.93 11.66 -18.73
CA ASP A 141 8.31 11.85 -19.19
C ASP A 141 9.35 11.69 -18.08
N PHE A 142 8.97 11.82 -16.79
CA PHE A 142 9.94 11.79 -15.68
C PHE A 142 9.56 10.84 -14.54
N ALA A 143 8.41 11.05 -13.89
CA ALA A 143 8.06 10.32 -12.69
C ALA A 143 7.76 8.83 -12.94
N TYR A 144 7.16 8.49 -14.09
CA TYR A 144 6.88 7.12 -14.49
C TYR A 144 8.12 6.36 -14.99
N PRO A 145 8.97 6.92 -15.87
CA PRO A 145 10.17 6.22 -16.35
C PRO A 145 11.26 6.03 -15.30
N LEU A 146 11.46 7.01 -14.39
CA LEU A 146 12.55 6.98 -13.40
C LEU A 146 12.63 5.69 -12.56
N PRO A 147 11.53 5.15 -11.97
CA PRO A 147 11.59 3.92 -11.17
C PRO A 147 11.70 2.63 -11.99
N ILE A 148 11.56 2.66 -13.33
CA ILE A 148 11.54 1.47 -14.20
C ILE A 148 12.68 1.41 -15.23
N THR A 149 13.57 2.41 -15.24
CA THR A 149 14.73 2.56 -16.14
C THR A 149 16.03 2.15 -15.43
#